data_AF-A0A099I3R7-F1
#
_entry.id   AF-A0A099I3R7-F1
#
_cell.length_a   1.000
_cell.length_b   1.000
_cell.length_c   1.000
_cell.angle_alpha   90.00
_cell.angle_beta   90.00
_cell.angle_gamma   90.00
#
_symmetry.space_group_name_H-M   'P 1'
#
loop_
_entity.id
_entity.type
_entity.pdbx_description
1 polymer ?
#
loop_
_entity_poly.entity_id
_entity_poly.type
_entity_poly.pdbx_seq_one_letter_code
_entity_poly.pdbx_strand_id
1 'polypeptide(L)' 'MKFKDIGKDKYFEIVGLEGYYKVDHNKREAKAYRKLSTGRMMYDGTVRGLYDNLEAGRWKIK' A
#
# COMPACT_ATOMS: atom_id res chain seq x y z
N MET A 1 -5.58 -11.20 -1.53
CA MET A 1 -6.19 -10.16 -2.40
C MET A 1 -5.33 -9.98 -3.66
N LYS A 2 -5.89 -9.68 -4.84
CA LYS A 2 -5.07 -9.37 -6.04
C LYS A 2 -4.79 -7.86 -6.12
N PHE A 3 -3.60 -7.47 -6.57
CA PHE A 3 -3.17 -6.07 -6.63
C PHE A 3 -4.09 -5.19 -7.47
N LYS A 4 -4.48 -5.65 -8.65
CA LYS A 4 -5.39 -4.93 -9.57
C LYS A 4 -6.80 -4.68 -9.03
N ASP A 5 -7.21 -5.41 -7.98
CA ASP A 5 -8.54 -5.29 -7.38
C ASP A 5 -8.51 -4.34 -6.16
N ILE A 6 -7.37 -3.71 -5.85
CA ILE A 6 -7.25 -2.75 -4.74
C ILE A 6 -7.85 -1.41 -5.17
N GLY A 7 -9.00 -1.06 -4.59
CA GLY A 7 -9.56 0.27 -4.77
C GLY A 7 -8.67 1.37 -4.17
N LYS A 8 -8.70 2.56 -4.78
CA LYS A 8 -7.92 3.75 -4.36
C LYS A 8 -8.07 4.09 -2.88
N ASP A 9 -9.19 3.73 -2.26
CA ASP A 9 -9.50 4.03 -0.86
C ASP A 9 -9.22 2.93 0.15
N LYS A 10 -8.74 1.77 -0.32
CA LYS A 10 -8.51 0.62 0.54
C LYS A 10 -7.07 0.57 1.03
N TYR A 11 -6.93 0.52 2.35
CA TYR A 11 -5.66 0.18 2.99
C TYR A 11 -5.42 -1.33 2.90
N PHE A 12 -4.18 -1.74 2.69
CA PHE A 12 -3.75 -3.13 2.74
C PHE A 12 -2.38 -3.25 3.39
N GLU A 13 -2.04 -4.45 3.84
CA GLU A 13 -0.72 -4.76 4.38
C GLU A 13 0.05 -5.64 3.40
N ILE A 14 1.37 -5.57 3.47
CA ILE A 14 2.28 -6.39 2.67
C ILE A 14 3.00 -7.35 3.61
N VAL A 15 3.12 -8.61 3.20
CA VAL A 15 3.87 -9.61 3.97
C VAL A 15 5.34 -9.20 4.05
N GLY A 16 5.88 -9.15 5.26
CA GLY A 16 7.30 -8.80 5.50
C GLY A 16 7.57 -7.29 5.56
N LEU A 17 6.57 -6.43 5.43
CA LEU A 17 6.69 -4.99 5.63
C LEU A 17 5.79 -4.52 6.77
N GLU A 18 6.24 -3.51 7.50
CA GLU A 18 5.46 -2.87 8.55
C GLU A 18 4.60 -1.73 8.00
N GLY A 19 3.40 -1.60 8.55
CA GLY A 19 2.46 -0.56 8.20
C GLY A 19 1.46 -0.95 7.12
N TYR A 20 0.77 0.06 6.63
CA TYR A 20 -0.35 -0.04 5.71
C TYR A 20 -0.07 0.76 4.45
N TYR A 21 -0.66 0.32 3.34
CA TYR A 21 -0.42 0.91 2.05
C TYR A 21 -1.73 1.23 1.34
N LYS A 22 -1.75 2.32 0.58
CA LYS A 22 -2.76 2.61 -0.44
C LYS A 22 -2.07 2.78 -1.78
N VAL A 23 -2.78 2.45 -2.85
CA VAL A 23 -2.29 2.60 -4.22
C VAL A 23 -3.20 3.52 -5.02
N ASP A 24 -2.60 4.34 -5.87
CA ASP A 24 -3.30 5.12 -6.88
C ASP A 24 -2.92 4.57 -8.24
N HIS A 25 -3.81 3.76 -8.83
CA HIS A 25 -3.58 3.13 -10.13
C HIS A 25 -3.48 4.12 -11.29
N ASN A 26 -4.11 5.30 -11.18
CA ASN A 26 -4.04 6.33 -12.23
C ASN A 26 -2.68 7.01 -12.24
N LYS A 27 -2.10 7.23 -11.06
CA LYS A 27 -0.77 7.85 -10.91
C LYS A 27 0.37 6.83 -10.86
N ARG A 28 0.05 5.53 -10.75
CA ARG A 28 1.00 4.44 -10.50
C ARG A 28 1.86 4.67 -9.25
N GLU A 29 1.22 5.13 -8.17
CA GLU A 29 1.88 5.45 -6.90
C GLU A 29 1.43 4.51 -5.77
N ALA A 30 2.34 4.21 -4.84
CA ALA A 30 2.03 3.53 -3.59
C ALA A 30 2.43 4.43 -2.40
N LYS A 31 1.52 4.56 -1.43
CA LYS A 31 1.64 5.45 -0.27
C LYS A 31 1.64 4.62 1.00
N ALA A 32 2.59 4.88 1.90
CA ALA A 32 2.72 4.24 3.19
C ALA A 32 2.02 5.04 4.28
N TYR A 33 1.44 4.30 5.22
CA TYR A 33 0.73 4.81 6.38
C TYR A 33 1.01 3.94 7.60
N ARG A 34 1.03 4.55 8.78
CA ARG A 34 1.03 3.85 10.07
C ARG A 34 -0.28 4.08 10.82
N LYS A 35 -0.70 3.07 11.58
CA LYS A 35 -1.88 3.18 12.45
C LYS A 35 -1.42 3.70 13.82
N LEU A 36 -1.96 4.86 14.21
CA LEU A 36 -1.71 5.43 15.53
C LEU A 36 -2.51 4.70 16.61
N SER A 37 -2.13 4.86 17.88
CA SER A 37 -2.85 4.31 19.04
C SER A 37 -4.33 4.75 19.09
N THR A 38 -4.64 5.92 18.52
CA THR A 38 -6.00 6.46 18.37
C THR A 38 -6.83 5.78 17.29
N GLY A 39 -6.25 4.83 16.54
CA GLY A 39 -6.87 4.15 15.40
C GLY A 39 -6.82 4.95 14.09
N ARG A 40 -6.31 6.19 14.09
CA ARG A 40 -6.13 7.01 12.88
C ARG A 40 -4.96 6.52 12.03
N MET A 41 -5.10 6.67 10.71
CA MET A 41 -4.03 6.41 9.75
C MET A 41 -3.21 7.68 9.53
N MET A 42 -1.91 7.63 9.83
CA MET A 42 -0.96 8.71 9.58
C MET A 42 -0.19 8.42 8.29
N TYR A 43 -0.15 9.38 7.38
CA TYR A 43 0.62 9.28 6.14
C TYR A 43 2.12 9.45 6.43
N ASP A 44 2.92 8.49 5.97
CA ASP A 44 4.37 8.50 6.16
C ASP A 44 5.14 8.85 4.88
N GLY A 45 4.55 8.66 3.69
CA GLY A 45 5.18 9.06 2.43
C GLY A 45 4.80 8.20 1.23
N THR A 46 5.29 8.59 0.05
CA THR A 46 5.21 7.78 -1.18
C THR A 46 6.40 6.81 -1.21
N VAL A 47 6.12 5.52 -1.42
CA VAL A 47 7.16 4.48 -1.52
C VAL A 47 7.51 4.27 -2.98
N ARG A 48 8.66 4.83 -3.39
CA ARG A 48 9.13 4.75 -4.78
C ARG A 48 9.33 3.30 -5.21
N GLY A 49 8.79 2.94 -6.38
CA GLY A 49 8.93 1.60 -6.97
C GLY A 49 8.07 0.49 -6.34
N LEU A 50 7.37 0.77 -5.24
CA LEU A 50 6.50 -0.24 -4.61
C LEU A 50 5.31 -0.60 -5.50
N TYR A 51 4.74 0.38 -6.21
CA TYR A 51 3.65 0.12 -7.17
C TYR A 51 4.08 -0.88 -8.24
N ASP A 52 5.21 -0.62 -8.93
CA ASP A 52 5.70 -1.49 -10.00
C ASP A 52 6.06 -2.89 -9.49
N ASN A 53 6.64 -2.98 -8.28
CA ASN A 53 6.95 -4.27 -7.66
C ASN A 53 5.69 -5.06 -7.29
N LEU A 54 4.62 -4.40 -6.83
CA LEU A 54 3.33 -5.04 -6.56
C LEU A 54 2.64 -5.48 -7.85
N GLU A 55 2.70 -4.66 -8.91
CA GLU A 55 2.18 -4.99 -10.24
C GLU A 55 2.88 -6.21 -10.84
N ALA A 56 4.21 -6.29 -10.69
CA ALA A 56 5.03 -7.42 -11.10
C ALA A 56 4.87 -8.67 -10.20
N GLY A 57 4.03 -8.62 -9.15
CA GLY A 57 3.79 -9.75 -8.25
C GLY A 57 4.98 -10.09 -7.34
N ARG A 58 5.93 -9.18 -7.15
CA ARG A 58 7.14 -9.39 -6.33
C ARG A 58 6.86 -9.33 -4.83
N TRP A 59 5.69 -8.85 -4.44
CA TRP A 59 5.25 -8.75 -3.06
C TRP A 59 3.90 -9.42 -2.87
N LYS A 60 3.72 -10.07 -1.71
CA LYS A 60 2.46 -10.70 -1.31
C LYS A 60 1.66 -9.74 -0.43
N ILE A 61 0.43 -9.44 -0.83
CA ILE A 61 -0.54 -8.67 -0.04
C ILE A 61 -1.18 -9.63 0.98
N LYS A 62 -1.28 -9.20 2.25
CA LYS A 62 -1.95 -9.96 3.32
C LYS A 62 -3.46 -10.12 3.04
#